data_AF-A0A8N5HYT6-F1
#
_entry.id   AF-A0A8N5HYT6-F1
#
_cell.length_a   1.000
_cell.length_b   1.000
_cell.length_c   1.000
_cell.angle_alpha   90.00
_cell.angle_beta   90.00
_cell.angle_gamma   90.00
#
_symmetry.space_group_name_H-M   'P 1'
#
loop_
_entity.id
_entity.type
_entity.pdbx_description
1 polymer ?
#
loop_
_entity_poly.entity_id
_entity_poly.type
_entity_poly.pdbx_seq_one_letter_code
_entity_poly.pdbx_strand_id
1 'polypeptide(L)'
;MARRRSIRAKRELTLLGKPKRARSGFNIFLSENFQQTEGNSPVAKLKKLFDTWQKMSASQKQPYLQLAQDDKVRYENEIKSWEAKMIELGREDLVRSRRQRLKKKPAETAKQTATA
;
A
#
# COMPACT_ATOMS: atom_id res chain seq x y z
N MET A 1 -11.37 26.02 -3.18
CA MET A 1 -9.97 26.13 -3.66
C MET A 1 -9.07 24.93 -3.32
N ALA A 2 -9.08 24.41 -2.09
CA ALA A 2 -8.16 23.34 -1.65
C ALA A 2 -8.26 22.02 -2.45
N ARG A 3 -9.47 21.53 -2.76
CA ARG A 3 -9.66 20.29 -3.56
C ARG A 3 -9.03 20.36 -4.96
N ARG A 4 -9.07 21.53 -5.62
CA ARG A 4 -8.46 21.71 -6.95
C ARG A 4 -6.93 21.67 -6.87
N ARG A 5 -6.34 22.26 -5.82
CA ARG A 5 -4.89 22.23 -5.57
C ARG A 5 -4.38 20.81 -5.31
N SER A 6 -5.07 20.02 -4.48
CA SER A 6 -4.66 18.64 -4.19
C SER A 6 -4.76 17.72 -5.41
N ILE A 7 -5.79 17.90 -6.26
CA ILE A 7 -5.90 17.17 -7.53
C ILE A 7 -4.72 17.53 -8.45
N ARG A 8 -4.37 18.81 -8.57
CA ARG A 8 -3.23 19.25 -9.38
C ARG A 8 -1.91 18.65 -8.88
N ALA A 9 -1.65 18.70 -7.57
CA ALA A 9 -0.45 18.11 -6.98
C ALA A 9 -0.39 16.59 -7.21
N LYS A 10 -1.53 15.87 -7.08
CA LYS A 10 -1.58 14.43 -7.35
C LYS A 10 -1.29 14.11 -8.82
N ARG A 11 -1.81 14.92 -9.75
CA ARG A 11 -1.52 14.78 -11.18
C ARG A 11 -0.05 15.01 -11.49
N GLU A 12 0.57 16.05 -10.92
CA GLU A 12 2.00 16.31 -11.06
C GLU A 12 2.84 15.12 -10.57
N LEU A 13 2.54 14.58 -9.38
CA LEU A 13 3.23 13.40 -8.87
C LEU A 13 3.04 12.17 -9.78
N THR A 14 1.89 12.04 -10.41
CA THR A 14 1.61 10.95 -11.37
C THR A 14 2.41 11.14 -12.65
N LEU A 15 2.51 12.37 -13.16
CA LEU A 15 3.32 12.71 -14.34
C LEU A 15 4.82 12.51 -14.09
N LEU A 16 5.30 12.80 -12.87
CA LEU A 16 6.67 12.54 -12.44
C LEU A 16 6.96 11.05 -12.21
N GLY A 17 6.00 10.16 -12.48
CA GLY A 17 6.17 8.71 -12.36
C GLY A 17 6.34 8.25 -10.91
N LYS A 18 5.76 8.95 -9.94
CA LYS A 18 5.88 8.56 -8.52
C LYS A 18 5.33 7.15 -8.30
N PRO A 19 6.13 6.23 -7.75
CA PRO A 19 5.71 4.86 -7.47
C PRO A 19 4.42 4.79 -6.65
N LYS A 20 3.50 3.91 -7.07
CA LYS A 20 2.30 3.61 -6.28
C LYS A 20 2.71 2.90 -5.00
N ARG A 21 2.00 3.21 -3.90
CA ARG A 21 2.24 2.59 -2.59
C ARG A 21 2.12 1.07 -2.66
N ALA A 22 2.86 0.40 -1.78
CA ALA A 22 2.74 -1.03 -1.57
C ALA A 22 1.28 -1.43 -1.30
N ARG A 23 0.82 -2.50 -1.94
CA ARG A 23 -0.50 -3.10 -1.74
C ARG A 23 -0.47 -3.97 -0.49
N SER A 24 -1.55 -3.90 0.30
CA SER A 24 -1.76 -4.86 1.40
C SER A 24 -2.28 -6.19 0.86
N GLY A 25 -2.15 -7.27 1.64
CA GLY A 25 -2.68 -8.57 1.24
C GLY A 25 -4.18 -8.52 0.94
N PHE A 26 -4.94 -7.75 1.71
CA PHE A 26 -6.35 -7.52 1.43
C PHE A 26 -6.57 -6.77 0.11
N ASN A 27 -5.73 -5.79 -0.26
CA ASN A 27 -5.87 -5.13 -1.56
C ASN A 27 -5.60 -6.07 -2.74
N ILE A 28 -4.68 -7.01 -2.58
CA ILE A 28 -4.37 -8.03 -3.58
C ILE A 28 -5.56 -8.99 -3.71
N PHE A 29 -6.04 -9.54 -2.59
CA PHE A 29 -7.26 -10.34 -2.53
C PHE A 29 -8.46 -9.63 -3.16
N LEU A 30 -8.68 -8.35 -2.82
CA LEU A 30 -9.73 -7.54 -3.42
C LEU A 30 -9.56 -7.46 -4.95
N SER A 31 -8.37 -7.17 -5.46
CA SER A 31 -8.18 -7.01 -6.91
C SER A 31 -8.48 -8.28 -7.70
N GLU A 32 -8.24 -9.46 -7.13
CA GLU A 32 -8.53 -10.75 -7.76
C GLU A 32 -10.02 -11.10 -7.71
N ASN A 33 -10.66 -10.87 -6.55
CA ASN A 33 -12.01 -11.38 -6.29
C ASN A 33 -13.12 -10.36 -6.60
N PHE A 34 -12.78 -9.09 -6.85
CA PHE A 34 -13.78 -8.02 -7.05
C PHE A 34 -14.65 -8.20 -8.29
N GLN A 35 -14.06 -8.68 -9.40
CA GLN A 35 -14.80 -8.93 -10.64
C GLN A 35 -15.75 -10.13 -10.48
N GLN A 36 -15.31 -11.17 -9.79
CA GLN A 36 -16.06 -12.42 -9.58
C GLN A 36 -17.15 -12.30 -8.51
N THR A 37 -17.09 -11.29 -7.63
CA THR A 37 -18.08 -11.12 -6.58
C THR A 37 -19.37 -10.51 -7.14
N GLU A 38 -20.48 -11.22 -6.93
CA GLU A 38 -21.80 -10.73 -7.28
C GLU A 38 -22.32 -9.66 -6.31
N GLY A 39 -22.93 -8.60 -6.85
CA GLY A 39 -23.57 -7.56 -6.05
C GLY A 39 -24.02 -6.35 -6.87
N ASN A 40 -25.18 -5.80 -6.51
CA ASN A 40 -25.81 -4.68 -7.20
C ASN A 40 -25.00 -3.37 -7.17
N SER A 41 -24.07 -3.22 -6.22
CA SER A 41 -23.22 -2.04 -6.14
C SER A 41 -21.78 -2.39 -5.78
N PRO A 42 -20.79 -1.57 -6.21
CA PRO A 42 -19.40 -1.70 -5.80
C PRO A 42 -19.21 -1.73 -4.28
N VAL A 43 -20.03 -0.96 -3.55
CA VAL A 43 -20.02 -0.92 -2.08
C VAL A 43 -20.50 -2.24 -1.49
N ALA A 44 -21.56 -2.84 -2.06
CA ALA A 44 -22.03 -4.15 -1.62
C ALA A 44 -20.99 -5.26 -1.87
N LYS A 45 -20.32 -5.25 -3.03
CA LYS A 45 -19.23 -6.18 -3.35
C LYS A 45 -18.07 -6.04 -2.35
N LEU A 46 -17.67 -4.81 -2.04
CA LEU A 46 -16.59 -4.54 -1.10
C LEU A 46 -16.91 -5.04 0.32
N LYS A 47 -18.15 -4.84 0.79
CA LYS A 47 -18.60 -5.35 2.10
C LYS A 47 -18.50 -6.88 2.15
N LYS A 48 -19.04 -7.58 1.14
CA LYS A 48 -18.96 -9.04 1.05
C LYS A 48 -17.52 -9.54 1.08
N LEU A 49 -16.64 -8.94 0.29
CA LEU A 49 -15.22 -9.32 0.25
C LEU A 49 -14.50 -9.06 1.57
N PHE A 50 -14.83 -7.97 2.25
CA PHE A 50 -14.30 -7.70 3.58
C PHE A 50 -14.73 -8.80 4.57
N ASP A 51 -16.01 -9.18 4.57
CA ASP A 51 -16.52 -10.24 5.44
C ASP A 51 -15.87 -11.60 5.13
N THR A 52 -15.72 -11.93 3.84
CA THR A 52 -15.00 -13.13 3.40
C THR A 52 -13.56 -13.11 3.90
N TRP A 53 -12.85 -12.00 3.70
CA TRP A 53 -11.49 -11.85 4.19
C TRP A 53 -11.38 -12.02 5.70
N GLN A 54 -12.30 -11.46 6.50
CA GLN A 54 -12.26 -11.66 7.95
C GLN A 54 -12.41 -13.14 8.34
N LYS A 55 -13.28 -13.88 7.66
CA LYS A 55 -13.55 -15.31 7.92
C LYS A 55 -12.48 -16.26 7.40
N MET A 56 -11.63 -15.83 6.45
CA MET A 56 -10.55 -16.66 5.93
C MET A 56 -9.53 -17.03 7.02
N SER A 57 -9.05 -18.28 6.96
CA SER A 57 -8.02 -18.77 7.87
C SER A 57 -6.66 -18.13 7.60
N ALA A 58 -5.74 -18.22 8.56
CA ALA A 58 -4.37 -17.73 8.39
C ALA A 58 -3.70 -18.34 7.14
N SER A 59 -3.88 -19.65 6.93
CA SER A 59 -3.33 -20.38 5.76
C SER A 59 -3.89 -19.87 4.43
N GLN A 60 -5.18 -19.57 4.36
CA GLN A 60 -5.80 -18.99 3.16
C GLN A 60 -5.32 -17.55 2.90
N LYS A 61 -4.95 -16.81 3.95
CA LYS A 61 -4.39 -15.46 3.84
C LYS A 61 -2.91 -15.45 3.49
N GLN A 62 -2.16 -16.52 3.78
CA GLN A 62 -0.70 -16.56 3.60
C GLN A 62 -0.24 -16.15 2.18
N PRO A 63 -0.82 -16.65 1.08
CA PRO A 63 -0.38 -16.27 -0.27
C PRO A 63 -0.50 -14.75 -0.49
N TYR A 64 -1.58 -14.15 -0.04
CA TYR A 64 -1.82 -12.71 -0.14
C TYR A 64 -0.87 -11.89 0.73
N LEU A 65 -0.51 -12.39 1.92
CA LEU A 65 0.45 -11.74 2.80
C LEU A 65 1.87 -11.80 2.22
N GLN A 66 2.25 -12.92 1.61
CA GLN A 66 3.54 -13.06 0.93
C GLN A 66 3.64 -12.11 -0.27
N LEU A 67 2.61 -12.07 -1.12
CA LEU A 67 2.55 -11.10 -2.24
C LEU A 67 2.60 -9.64 -1.75
N ALA A 68 2.01 -9.35 -0.60
CA ALA A 68 2.08 -8.00 0.00
C ALA A 68 3.49 -7.66 0.50
N GLN A 69 4.23 -8.65 1.01
CA GLN A 69 5.62 -8.48 1.42
C GLN A 69 6.51 -8.25 0.19
N ASP A 70 6.31 -8.98 -0.89
CA ASP A 70 7.02 -8.76 -2.16
C ASP A 70 6.71 -7.37 -2.74
N ASP A 71 5.44 -6.95 -2.70
CA ASP A 71 5.02 -5.62 -3.17
C ASP A 71 5.57 -4.49 -2.29
N LYS A 72 5.82 -4.75 -1.00
CA LYS A 72 6.54 -3.84 -0.09
C LYS A 72 7.99 -3.67 -0.53
N VAL A 73 8.70 -4.77 -0.83
CA VAL A 73 10.08 -4.73 -1.34
C VAL A 73 10.14 -3.98 -2.67
N ARG A 74 9.23 -4.29 -3.61
CA ARG A 74 9.07 -3.56 -4.88
C ARG A 74 8.93 -2.05 -4.64
N TYR A 75 7.97 -1.64 -3.82
CA TYR A 75 7.74 -0.22 -3.54
C TYR A 75 8.96 0.45 -2.90
N GLU A 76 9.63 -0.22 -1.96
CA GLU A 76 10.83 0.31 -1.32
C GLU A 76 11.99 0.54 -2.29
N ASN A 77 12.15 -0.33 -3.28
CA ASN A 77 13.16 -0.17 -4.31
C ASN A 77 12.78 0.94 -5.31
N GLU A 78 11.56 0.90 -5.85
CA GLU A 78 11.08 1.90 -6.79
C GLU A 78 11.11 3.31 -6.20
N ILE A 79 10.69 3.48 -4.94
CA ILE A 79 10.65 4.79 -4.31
C ILE A 79 12.05 5.34 -4.02
N LYS A 80 13.03 4.49 -3.71
CA LYS A 80 14.43 4.92 -3.53
C LYS A 80 14.99 5.45 -4.85
N SER A 81 14.80 4.71 -5.94
CA SER A 81 15.23 5.13 -7.28
C SER A 81 14.53 6.40 -7.72
N TRP A 82 13.23 6.51 -7.46
CA TRP A 82 12.46 7.71 -7.76
C TRP A 82 12.92 8.92 -6.94
N GLU A 83 13.19 8.74 -5.64
CA GLU A 83 13.72 9.80 -4.78
C GLU A 83 15.10 10.28 -5.25
N ALA A 84 15.99 9.37 -5.63
CA ALA A 84 17.29 9.73 -6.20
C ALA A 84 17.14 10.57 -7.47
N LYS A 85 16.24 10.17 -8.38
CA LYS A 85 15.91 10.94 -9.59
C LYS A 85 15.33 12.32 -9.27
N MET A 86 14.51 12.44 -8.23
CA MET A 86 13.96 13.75 -7.84
C MET A 86 15.04 14.69 -7.30
N ILE A 87 16.05 14.17 -6.58
CA ILE A 87 17.19 14.95 -6.12
C ILE A 87 18.02 15.44 -7.31
N GLU A 88 18.29 14.58 -8.28
CA GLU A 88 19.03 14.94 -9.51
C GLU A 88 18.33 16.05 -10.31
N LEU A 89 16.99 16.03 -10.35
CA LEU A 89 16.18 17.05 -11.00
C LEU A 89 15.97 18.33 -10.15
N GLY A 90 16.62 18.44 -8.98
CA GLY A 90 16.48 19.59 -8.07
C GLY A 90 15.12 19.68 -7.36
N ARG A 91 14.33 18.60 -7.36
CA ARG A 91 13.00 18.49 -6.75
C ARG A 91 13.03 17.76 -5.41
N GLU A 92 13.93 18.20 -4.53
CA GLU A 92 14.09 17.65 -3.18
C GLU A 92 12.81 17.81 -2.32
N ASP A 93 11.96 18.78 -2.66
CA ASP A 93 10.65 19.01 -2.05
C ASP A 93 9.74 17.78 -2.06
N LEU A 94 9.96 16.87 -3.03
CA LEU A 94 9.13 15.69 -3.26
C LEU A 94 9.62 14.42 -2.55
N VAL A 95 10.84 14.46 -1.97
CA VAL A 95 11.49 13.34 -1.30
C VAL A 95 10.92 13.16 0.12
N ARG A 96 10.77 11.91 0.58
CA ARG A 96 10.28 11.67 1.94
C ARG A 96 11.33 12.12 2.95
N SER A 97 10.94 13.01 3.87
CA SER A 97 11.79 13.39 5.00
C SER A 97 12.22 12.15 5.82
N ARG A 98 13.51 12.06 6.14
CA ARG A 98 14.08 11.01 7.01
C ARG A 98 13.35 10.91 8.35
N ARG A 99 12.87 12.05 8.88
CA ARG A 99 12.07 12.15 10.12
C ARG A 99 10.71 11.45 10.01
N GLN A 100 10.12 11.35 8.81
CA GLN A 100 8.87 10.63 8.57
C GLN A 100 9.06 9.11 8.42
N ARG A 101 10.24 8.65 7.95
CA ARG A 101 10.56 7.20 7.90
C ARG A 101 10.72 6.61 9.30
N LEU A 102 11.35 7.36 10.22
CA LEU A 102 11.54 6.93 11.61
C LEU A 102 10.22 6.80 12.38
N LYS A 103 9.22 7.66 12.10
CA LYS A 103 7.88 7.57 12.73
C LYS A 103 7.00 6.43 12.19
N LYS A 104 7.36 5.81 11.05
CA LYS A 104 6.53 4.82 10.35
C LYS A 104 7.07 3.39 10.39
N LYS A 105 8.23 3.13 11.00
CA LYS A 105 8.60 1.75 11.34
C LYS A 105 7.61 1.27 12.40
N PRO A 106 6.79 0.23 12.15
CA PRO A 106 6.15 -0.46 13.26
C PRO A 106 7.28 -1.14 14.05
N ALA A 107 7.18 -1.12 15.38
CA ALA A 107 8.02 -1.92 16.24
C ALA A 107 7.76 -3.40 15.89
N GLU A 108 8.61 -3.99 15.03
CA GLU A 108 8.66 -5.42 14.82
C GLU A 108 9.24 -6.07 16.09
N THR A 109 8.62 -7.15 16.55
CA THR A 109 9.12 -8.10 17.58
C THR A 109 9.18 -7.63 19.04
N ALA A 110 8.02 -7.53 19.71
CA ALA A 110 7.92 -7.61 21.17
C ALA A 110 6.56 -8.19 21.63
N LYS A 111 6.24 -9.40 21.15
CA LYS A 111 5.37 -10.37 21.84
C LYS A 111 6.05 -11.74 21.65
N GLN A 112 7.11 -11.98 22.41
CA GLN A 112 7.10 -12.96 23.50
C GLN A 112 6.66 -14.36 23.02
N THR A 113 7.61 -15.09 22.46
CA THR A 113 7.89 -16.46 22.91
C THR A 113 8.12 -16.43 24.42
N ALA A 114 7.09 -16.76 25.21
CA ALA A 114 7.17 -17.26 26.59
C ALA A 114 5.76 -17.41 27.16
N THR A 115 5.31 -18.65 27.39
CA THR A 115 4.69 -19.15 28.64
C THR A 115 3.81 -20.37 28.33
N ALA A 116 4.21 -21.51 28.91
CA ALA A 116 3.51 -22.79 29.13
C ALA A 116 3.10 -23.63 27.91
#